data_AF-A0A9D7VNH3-F1
#
_entry.id   AF-A0A9D7VNH3-F1
#
_cell.length_a   1.000
_cell.length_b   1.000
_cell.length_c   1.000
_cell.angle_alpha   90.00
_cell.angle_beta   90.00
_cell.angle_gamma   90.00
#
_symmetry.space_group_name_H-M   'P 1'
#
loop_
_entity.id
_entity.type
_entity.pdbx_description
1 polymer ?
#
loop_
_entity_poly.entity_id
_entity_poly.type
_entity_poly.pdbx_seq_one_letter_code
_entity_poly.pdbx_strand_id
1 'polypeptide(L)'
;MIPWSLFLIGVSLWAYWHITRQHYGILRLYHRKNGEWGTLDARIDAWVLYGCLLIPFLALIARHPSARGRVGLPEAVPWLPGLAEGQSVVSYLVALRWEHMVVLATLVCVAVLLTVFVARQVYRIANGERIALPKLLFLSAVLPLHLYMCYSDHMLATGLLTFTVIVTIYHYIQYLAIVWFYNQNRYGQETPEASKRTFGFAAVLSRNFLLYLGFAIVAVSLPVWGLGCLINRIPVCASGPVWGTETILDTTTWIAFYVIFTSGFQMHHYLLDQYIWRPGKDRRLREDLKIEETGAPA
;
A
#
# COMPACT_ATOMS: atom_id res chain seq x y z
N MET A 1 -12.94 -19.76 17.45
CA MET A 1 -12.00 -18.61 17.40
C MET A 1 -10.86 -18.80 16.39
N ILE A 2 -10.20 -19.96 16.31
CA ILE A 2 -9.04 -20.18 15.42
C ILE A 2 -9.32 -19.86 13.93
N PRO A 3 -10.41 -20.35 13.29
CA PRO A 3 -10.65 -20.08 11.87
C PRO A 3 -10.81 -18.58 11.56
N TRP A 4 -11.48 -17.85 12.46
CA TRP A 4 -11.69 -16.41 12.34
C TRP A 4 -10.38 -15.63 12.43
N SER A 5 -9.52 -15.96 13.41
CA SER A 5 -8.20 -15.32 13.54
C SER A 5 -7.32 -15.60 12.32
N LEU A 6 -7.30 -16.84 11.82
CA LEU A 6 -6.55 -17.20 10.61
C LEU A 6 -7.06 -16.44 9.38
N PHE A 7 -8.37 -16.32 9.23
CA PHE A 7 -8.97 -15.51 8.17
C PHE A 7 -8.50 -14.05 8.24
N LEU A 8 -8.60 -13.40 9.41
CA LEU A 8 -8.18 -12.01 9.57
C LEU A 8 -6.68 -11.81 9.35
N ILE A 9 -5.84 -12.76 9.79
CA ILE A 9 -4.40 -12.75 9.48
C ILE A 9 -4.18 -12.85 7.97
N GLY A 10 -4.84 -13.81 7.31
CA GLY A 10 -4.74 -14.00 5.86
C GLY A 10 -5.16 -12.75 5.07
N VAL A 11 -6.29 -12.14 5.42
CA VAL A 11 -6.76 -10.88 4.82
C VAL A 11 -5.76 -9.75 5.05
N SER A 12 -5.20 -9.62 6.26
CA SER A 12 -4.23 -8.57 6.57
C SER A 12 -2.94 -8.73 5.76
N LEU A 13 -2.43 -9.96 5.66
CA LEU A 13 -1.25 -10.27 4.85
C LEU A 13 -1.50 -10.05 3.36
N TRP A 14 -2.67 -10.45 2.87
CA TRP A 14 -3.04 -10.25 1.48
C TRP A 14 -3.22 -8.76 1.16
N ALA A 15 -3.81 -7.97 2.05
CA ALA A 15 -3.93 -6.52 1.89
C ALA A 15 -2.55 -5.85 1.72
N TYR A 16 -1.59 -6.18 2.59
CA TYR A 16 -0.24 -5.63 2.50
C TYR A 16 0.50 -6.08 1.23
N TRP A 17 0.37 -7.36 0.86
CA TRP A 17 0.89 -7.87 -0.40
C TRP A 17 0.27 -7.16 -1.60
N HIS A 18 -1.04 -6.93 -1.59
CA HIS A 18 -1.75 -6.21 -2.64
C HIS A 18 -1.19 -4.80 -2.83
N ILE A 19 -1.00 -4.03 -1.74
CA ILE A 19 -0.42 -2.68 -1.78
C ILE A 19 1.01 -2.72 -2.35
N THR A 20 1.82 -3.68 -1.92
CA THR A 20 3.17 -3.88 -2.46
C THR A 20 3.14 -4.13 -3.97
N ARG A 21 2.21 -4.97 -4.43
CA ARG A 21 2.02 -5.29 -5.86
C ARG A 21 1.51 -4.11 -6.67
N GLN A 22 0.65 -3.30 -6.09
CA GLN A 22 0.19 -2.03 -6.67
C GLN A 22 1.37 -1.07 -6.87
N HIS A 23 2.16 -0.80 -5.83
CA HIS A 23 3.37 0.01 -5.95
C HIS A 23 4.33 -0.53 -7.02
N TYR A 24 4.52 -1.85 -7.09
CA TYR A 24 5.32 -2.45 -8.15
C TYR A 24 4.72 -2.27 -9.54
N GLY A 25 3.39 -2.34 -9.66
CA GLY A 25 2.67 -1.99 -10.89
C GLY A 25 3.03 -0.59 -11.38
N ILE A 26 2.98 0.39 -10.50
CA ILE A 26 3.33 1.79 -10.77
C ILE A 26 4.81 1.93 -11.17
N LEU A 27 5.72 1.31 -10.40
CA LEU A 27 7.15 1.30 -10.72
C LEU A 27 7.41 0.77 -12.14
N ARG A 28 6.71 -0.30 -12.54
CA ARG A 28 6.80 -0.85 -13.90
C ARG A 28 6.28 0.09 -14.98
N LEU A 29 5.32 0.96 -14.68
CA LEU A 29 4.89 2.01 -15.62
C LEU A 29 6.01 3.01 -15.86
N TYR A 30 6.70 3.44 -14.80
CA TYR A 30 7.87 4.31 -14.92
C TYR A 30 8.99 3.65 -15.73
N HIS A 31 9.33 2.39 -15.47
CA HIS A 31 10.36 1.69 -16.25
C HIS A 31 10.04 1.65 -17.74
N ARG A 32 8.78 1.39 -18.10
CA ARG A 32 8.38 1.36 -19.52
C ARG A 32 8.46 2.76 -20.15
N LYS A 33 7.93 3.78 -19.48
CA LYS A 33 7.97 5.17 -19.99
C LYS A 33 9.40 5.71 -20.11
N ASN A 34 10.34 5.22 -19.30
CA ASN A 34 11.74 5.64 -19.36
C ASN A 34 12.63 4.70 -20.20
N GLY A 35 12.07 3.68 -20.86
CA GLY A 35 12.87 2.69 -21.61
C GLY A 35 13.79 1.81 -20.76
N GLU A 36 13.59 1.76 -19.44
CA GLU A 36 14.41 0.96 -18.50
C GLU A 36 13.90 -0.49 -18.36
N TRP A 37 12.83 -0.87 -19.04
CA TRP A 37 12.22 -2.19 -18.90
C TRP A 37 13.21 -3.32 -19.24
N GLY A 38 13.35 -4.29 -18.32
CA GLY A 38 14.22 -5.46 -18.52
C GLY A 38 15.70 -5.23 -18.17
N THR A 39 16.10 -4.00 -17.88
CA THR A 39 17.47 -3.64 -17.49
C THR A 39 17.84 -4.13 -16.08
N LEU A 40 19.13 -4.12 -15.76
CA LEU A 40 19.62 -4.36 -14.40
C LEU A 40 19.05 -3.31 -13.42
N ASP A 41 18.99 -2.05 -13.83
CA ASP A 41 18.45 -0.96 -13.00
C ASP A 41 16.99 -1.19 -12.62
N ALA A 42 16.15 -1.62 -13.57
CA ALA A 42 14.76 -1.97 -13.27
C ALA A 42 14.64 -3.17 -12.32
N ARG A 43 15.61 -4.10 -12.34
CA ARG A 43 15.66 -5.18 -11.36
C ARG A 43 16.05 -4.64 -9.99
N ILE A 44 17.11 -3.85 -9.88
CA ILE A 44 17.54 -3.24 -8.61
C ILE A 44 16.38 -2.46 -7.98
N ASP A 45 15.70 -1.61 -8.76
CA ASP A 45 14.56 -0.82 -8.29
C ASP A 45 13.42 -1.70 -7.77
N ALA A 46 13.14 -2.83 -8.45
CA ALA A 46 12.15 -3.79 -7.99
C ALA A 46 12.57 -4.48 -6.68
N TRP A 47 13.84 -4.90 -6.57
CA TRP A 47 14.36 -5.55 -5.36
C TRP A 47 14.33 -4.60 -4.16
N VAL A 48 14.67 -3.33 -4.39
CA VAL A 48 14.62 -2.27 -3.37
C VAL A 48 13.18 -2.02 -2.95
N LEU A 49 12.25 -1.90 -3.91
CA LEU A 49 10.83 -1.72 -3.60
C LEU A 49 10.27 -2.90 -2.80
N TYR A 50 10.40 -4.13 -3.30
CA TYR A 50 9.88 -5.30 -2.59
C TYR A 50 10.57 -5.49 -1.24
N GLY A 51 11.90 -5.36 -1.20
CA GLY A 51 12.68 -5.56 0.01
C GLY A 51 12.36 -4.53 1.07
N CYS A 52 12.32 -3.24 0.75
CA CYS A 52 12.03 -2.18 1.72
C CYS A 52 10.56 -2.11 2.15
N LEU A 53 9.66 -2.86 1.51
CA LEU A 53 8.27 -3.01 1.96
C LEU A 53 8.14 -4.29 2.78
N LEU A 54 8.48 -5.44 2.20
CA LEU A 54 8.22 -6.75 2.81
C LEU A 54 9.17 -7.07 3.98
N ILE A 55 10.46 -6.71 3.90
CA ILE A 55 11.44 -7.07 4.93
C ILE A 55 11.16 -6.30 6.24
N PRO A 56 10.96 -4.96 6.24
CA PRO A 56 10.55 -4.24 7.44
C PRO A 56 9.22 -4.71 8.01
N PHE A 57 8.28 -5.13 7.16
CA PHE A 57 7.00 -5.66 7.63
C PHE A 57 7.17 -6.93 8.49
N LEU A 58 8.19 -7.76 8.23
CA LEU A 58 8.53 -8.88 9.12
C LEU A 58 8.95 -8.40 10.52
N ALA A 59 9.74 -7.32 10.60
CA ALA A 59 10.12 -6.72 11.88
C ALA A 59 8.89 -6.15 12.61
N LEU A 60 7.96 -5.53 11.88
CA LEU A 60 6.70 -5.06 12.46
C LEU A 60 5.90 -6.23 13.05
N ILE A 61 5.73 -7.32 12.31
CA ILE A 61 5.01 -8.52 12.81
C ILE A 61 5.71 -9.08 14.05
N ALA A 62 7.04 -9.16 14.04
CA ALA A 62 7.82 -9.68 15.15
C ALA A 62 7.73 -8.82 16.42
N ARG A 63 7.55 -7.50 16.28
CA ARG A 63 7.57 -6.52 17.38
C ARG A 63 6.19 -6.09 17.87
N HIS A 64 5.21 -5.99 16.99
CA HIS A 64 3.94 -5.32 17.30
C HIS A 64 3.10 -6.14 18.29
N PRO A 65 2.69 -5.57 19.45
CA PRO A 65 1.94 -6.29 20.49
C PRO A 65 0.72 -7.04 19.97
N SER A 66 -0.16 -6.35 19.23
CA SER A 66 -1.36 -6.97 18.65
C SER A 66 -1.06 -8.02 17.57
N ALA A 67 0.05 -7.94 16.85
CA ALA A 67 0.43 -8.96 15.87
C ALA A 67 0.90 -10.24 16.58
N ARG A 68 1.72 -10.07 17.63
CA ARG A 68 2.20 -11.15 18.51
C ARG A 68 1.06 -11.85 19.24
N GLY A 69 0.13 -11.08 19.82
CA GLY A 69 -1.04 -11.62 20.50
C GLY A 69 -1.92 -12.48 19.58
N ARG A 70 -2.05 -12.12 18.29
CA ARG A 70 -2.80 -12.89 17.29
C ARG A 70 -2.22 -14.29 17.01
N VAL A 71 -0.94 -14.51 17.31
CA VAL A 71 -0.25 -15.80 17.15
C VAL A 71 0.13 -16.44 18.49
N GLY A 72 -0.40 -15.93 19.61
CA GLY A 72 -0.16 -16.47 20.94
C GLY A 72 1.22 -16.17 21.54
N LEU A 73 1.94 -15.19 20.99
CA LEU A 73 3.22 -14.72 21.54
C LEU A 73 2.98 -13.63 22.61
N PRO A 74 3.89 -13.48 23.60
CA PRO A 74 3.79 -12.42 24.61
C PRO A 74 3.74 -11.03 23.96
N GLU A 75 2.82 -10.17 24.41
CA GLU A 75 2.63 -8.81 23.91
C GLU A 75 3.78 -7.85 24.26
N ALA A 76 4.71 -8.29 25.11
CA ALA A 76 5.90 -7.53 25.45
C ALA A 76 6.68 -7.13 24.19
N VAL A 77 7.25 -5.93 24.22
CA VAL A 77 7.94 -5.28 23.10
C VAL A 77 9.45 -5.51 23.20
N PRO A 78 10.02 -6.48 22.48
CA PRO A 78 11.47 -6.60 22.36
C PRO A 78 11.96 -5.58 21.32
N TRP A 79 12.52 -4.45 21.77
CA TRP A 79 13.42 -3.66 20.92
C TRP A 79 14.85 -4.19 21.02
N LEU A 80 15.73 -3.77 20.11
CA LEU A 80 17.15 -4.05 20.23
C LEU A 80 17.65 -3.47 21.56
N PRO A 81 18.17 -4.30 22.48
CA PRO A 81 18.76 -3.79 23.70
C PRO A 81 19.95 -2.90 23.36
N GLY A 82 20.22 -1.88 24.18
CA GLY A 82 21.43 -1.08 24.04
C GLY A 82 22.67 -1.95 24.25
N LEU A 83 23.75 -1.66 23.52
CA LEU A 83 25.05 -2.26 23.79
C LEU A 83 25.57 -1.69 25.11
N ALA A 84 25.79 -2.55 26.11
CA ALA A 84 26.32 -2.10 27.40
C ALA A 84 27.78 -1.64 27.26
N GLU A 85 28.19 -0.66 28.08
CA GLU A 85 29.57 -0.17 28.07
C GLU A 85 30.55 -1.31 28.40
N GLY A 86 31.60 -1.47 27.58
CA GLY A 86 32.57 -2.56 27.71
C GLY A 86 32.10 -3.95 27.22
N GLN A 87 30.84 -4.09 26.78
CA GLN A 87 30.34 -5.34 26.20
C GLN A 87 30.89 -5.54 24.78
N SER A 88 31.45 -6.72 24.50
CA SER A 88 31.88 -7.07 23.14
C SER A 88 30.68 -7.27 22.20
N VAL A 89 30.85 -6.96 20.91
CA VAL A 89 29.81 -7.19 19.89
C VAL A 89 29.39 -8.66 19.84
N VAL A 90 30.34 -9.60 19.99
CA VAL A 90 30.03 -11.04 20.00
C VAL A 90 29.13 -11.40 21.17
N SER A 91 29.47 -10.96 22.39
CA SER A 91 28.64 -11.21 23.57
C SER A 91 27.26 -10.55 23.49
N TYR A 92 27.17 -9.38 22.84
CA TYR A 92 25.92 -8.71 22.59
C TYR A 92 25.03 -9.53 21.65
N LEU A 93 25.58 -9.97 20.51
CA LEU A 93 24.85 -10.78 19.54
C LEU A 93 24.38 -12.11 20.16
N VAL A 94 25.23 -12.82 20.91
CA VAL A 94 24.84 -14.08 21.56
C VAL A 94 23.71 -13.87 22.60
N ALA A 95 23.64 -12.70 23.23
CA ALA A 95 22.59 -12.37 24.18
C ALA A 95 21.25 -11.97 23.53
N LEU A 96 21.23 -11.75 22.20
CA LEU A 96 20.01 -11.38 21.50
C LEU A 96 19.04 -12.56 21.40
N ARG A 97 17.78 -12.31 21.74
CA ARG A 97 16.67 -13.22 21.48
C ARG A 97 16.40 -13.33 19.97
N TRP A 98 15.68 -14.37 19.57
CA TRP A 98 15.30 -14.56 18.17
C TRP A 98 14.54 -13.35 17.60
N GLU A 99 13.71 -12.67 18.40
CA GLU A 99 13.00 -11.47 17.95
C GLU A 99 13.97 -10.34 17.58
N HIS A 100 14.98 -10.10 18.43
CA HIS A 100 15.99 -9.08 18.16
C HIS A 100 16.83 -9.45 16.93
N MET A 101 17.10 -10.75 16.73
CA MET A 101 17.80 -11.22 15.54
C MET A 101 16.99 -10.99 14.27
N VAL A 102 15.68 -11.19 14.30
CA VAL A 102 14.80 -10.87 13.16
C VAL A 102 14.90 -9.38 12.83
N VAL A 103 14.76 -8.50 13.84
CA VAL A 103 14.83 -7.04 13.64
C VAL A 103 16.20 -6.59 13.13
N LEU A 104 17.27 -7.14 13.69
CA LEU A 104 18.64 -6.83 13.23
C LEU A 104 18.86 -7.29 11.80
N ALA A 105 18.47 -8.53 11.47
CA ALA A 105 18.60 -9.07 10.13
C ALA A 105 17.80 -8.24 9.10
N THR A 106 16.58 -7.82 9.44
CA THR A 106 15.77 -6.98 8.55
C THR A 106 16.41 -5.60 8.34
N LEU A 107 16.97 -5.00 9.39
CA LEU A 107 17.68 -3.71 9.30
C LEU A 107 18.92 -3.83 8.40
N VAL A 108 19.74 -4.86 8.59
CA VAL A 108 20.93 -5.11 7.78
C VAL A 108 20.54 -5.34 6.31
N CYS A 109 19.55 -6.19 6.04
CA CYS A 109 19.08 -6.44 4.68
C CYS A 109 18.59 -5.15 3.98
N VAL A 110 17.80 -4.33 4.67
CA VAL A 110 17.34 -3.04 4.14
C VAL A 110 18.51 -2.08 3.91
N ALA A 111 19.45 -1.98 4.86
CA ALA A 111 20.62 -1.13 4.71
C ALA A 111 21.46 -1.51 3.49
N VAL A 112 21.65 -2.82 3.25
CA VAL A 112 22.34 -3.34 2.06
C VAL A 112 21.59 -2.97 0.79
N LEU A 113 20.27 -3.21 0.73
CA LEU A 113 19.44 -2.87 -0.45
C LEU A 113 19.51 -1.39 -0.79
N LEU A 114 19.36 -0.51 0.22
CA LEU A 114 19.44 0.94 0.04
C LEU A 114 20.84 1.39 -0.35
N THR A 115 21.88 0.79 0.21
CA THR A 115 23.28 1.09 -0.15
C THR A 115 23.56 0.73 -1.60
N VAL A 116 23.14 -0.47 -2.04
CA VAL A 116 23.26 -0.90 -3.44
C VAL A 116 22.50 0.04 -4.37
N PHE A 117 21.28 0.43 -4.01
CA PHE A 117 20.47 1.37 -4.77
C PHE A 117 21.15 2.74 -4.92
N VAL A 118 21.57 3.34 -3.80
CA VAL A 118 22.21 4.66 -3.79
C VAL A 118 23.53 4.61 -4.54
N ALA A 119 24.38 3.62 -4.28
CA ALA A 119 25.64 3.45 -5.01
C ALA A 119 25.40 3.32 -6.52
N ARG A 120 24.36 2.59 -6.94
CA ARG A 120 23.98 2.51 -8.35
C ARG A 120 23.51 3.85 -8.91
N GLN A 121 22.68 4.61 -8.19
CA GLN A 121 22.26 5.94 -8.66
C GLN A 121 23.44 6.91 -8.78
N VAL A 122 24.36 6.90 -7.81
CA VAL A 122 25.60 7.71 -7.85
C VAL A 122 26.47 7.33 -9.03
N TYR A 123 26.66 6.02 -9.29
CA TYR A 123 27.39 5.53 -10.47
C TYR A 123 26.77 6.05 -11.77
N ARG A 124 25.44 6.01 -11.91
CA ARG A 124 24.75 6.49 -13.12
C ARG A 124 24.95 7.99 -13.32
N ILE A 125 24.84 8.78 -12.23
CA ILE A 125 25.09 10.23 -12.25
C ILE A 125 26.52 10.53 -12.68
N ALA A 126 27.49 9.83 -12.09
CA ALA A 126 28.92 10.04 -12.37
C ALA A 126 29.27 9.72 -13.83
N ASN A 127 28.56 8.79 -14.47
CA ASN A 127 28.72 8.45 -15.89
C ASN A 127 27.85 9.29 -16.85
N GLY A 128 27.16 10.32 -16.34
CA GLY A 128 26.32 11.20 -17.16
C GLY A 128 25.05 10.55 -17.70
N GLU A 129 24.61 9.43 -17.10
CA GLU A 129 23.36 8.78 -17.51
C GLU A 129 22.14 9.60 -17.10
N ARG A 130 21.07 9.54 -17.92
CA ARG A 130 19.81 10.20 -17.61
C ARG A 130 19.11 9.51 -16.44
N ILE A 131 18.73 10.30 -15.43
CA ILE A 131 17.98 9.83 -14.27
C ILE A 131 16.49 10.00 -14.53
N ALA A 132 15.72 8.94 -14.26
CA ALA A 132 14.27 8.98 -14.23
C ALA A 132 13.74 9.67 -12.95
N LEU A 133 13.73 11.00 -12.91
CA LEU A 133 13.31 11.77 -11.74
C LEU A 133 11.91 11.37 -11.20
N PRO A 134 10.85 11.19 -12.02
CA PRO A 134 9.54 10.77 -11.50
C PRO A 134 9.57 9.42 -10.78
N LYS A 135 10.40 8.49 -11.26
CA LYS A 135 10.60 7.19 -10.63
C LYS A 135 11.28 7.33 -9.26
N LEU A 136 12.32 8.16 -9.19
CA LEU A 136 13.02 8.41 -7.93
C LEU A 136 12.13 9.12 -6.92
N LEU A 137 11.33 10.11 -7.34
CA LEU A 137 10.35 10.78 -6.47
C LEU A 137 9.30 9.80 -5.94
N PHE A 138 8.84 8.88 -6.79
CA PHE A 138 7.94 7.81 -6.36
C PHE A 138 8.60 6.92 -5.30
N LEU A 139 9.81 6.42 -5.54
CA LEU A 139 10.54 5.58 -4.57
C LEU A 139 10.82 6.36 -3.27
N SER A 140 11.25 7.62 -3.35
CA SER A 140 11.52 8.45 -2.18
C SER A 140 10.26 8.78 -1.37
N ALA A 141 9.07 8.70 -1.97
CA ALA A 141 7.82 8.86 -1.24
C ALA A 141 7.35 7.54 -0.62
N VAL A 142 7.50 6.41 -1.33
CA VAL A 142 7.04 5.09 -0.88
C VAL A 142 7.93 4.50 0.21
N LEU A 143 9.25 4.47 0.00
CA LEU A 143 10.17 3.71 0.84
C LEU A 143 10.26 4.29 2.26
N PRO A 144 10.49 5.61 2.47
CA PRO A 144 10.61 6.17 3.81
C PRO A 144 9.32 6.01 4.62
N LEU A 145 8.15 6.14 3.99
CA LEU A 145 6.87 5.88 4.65
C LEU A 145 6.84 4.46 5.22
N HIS A 146 7.11 3.43 4.40
CA HIS A 146 7.03 2.05 4.86
C HIS A 146 8.11 1.70 5.90
N LEU A 147 9.32 2.23 5.73
CA LEU A 147 10.40 2.08 6.70
C LEU A 147 10.03 2.70 8.04
N TYR A 148 9.52 3.93 8.04
CA TYR A 148 9.04 4.58 9.26
C TYR A 148 7.92 3.78 9.90
N MET A 149 6.90 3.39 9.13
CA MET A 149 5.74 2.67 9.64
C MET A 149 6.09 1.30 10.24
N CYS A 150 7.14 0.63 9.74
CA CYS A 150 7.53 -0.69 10.25
C CYS A 150 8.58 -0.63 11.37
N TYR A 151 9.46 0.39 11.37
CA TYR A 151 10.53 0.49 12.35
C TYR A 151 10.23 1.43 13.53
N SER A 152 9.36 2.41 13.37
CA SER A 152 9.05 3.39 14.41
C SER A 152 8.36 2.79 15.63
N ASP A 153 8.85 3.13 16.82
CA ASP A 153 8.22 2.75 18.09
C ASP A 153 6.84 3.40 18.28
N HIS A 154 6.58 4.53 17.61
CA HIS A 154 5.26 5.15 17.61
C HIS A 154 4.19 4.19 17.07
N MET A 155 4.54 3.35 16.09
CA MET A 155 3.58 2.39 15.53
C MET A 155 3.31 1.22 16.47
N LEU A 156 4.19 0.93 17.43
CA LEU A 156 3.96 -0.10 18.44
C LEU A 156 2.95 0.34 19.50
N ALA A 157 2.85 1.65 19.74
CA ALA A 157 1.87 2.25 20.65
C ALA A 157 0.50 2.46 20.01
N THR A 158 0.40 2.36 18.68
CA THR A 158 -0.86 2.50 17.94
C THR A 158 -1.44 1.14 17.56
N GLY A 159 -2.75 1.05 17.38
CA GLY A 159 -3.36 -0.18 16.84
C GLY A 159 -2.99 -0.41 15.37
N LEU A 160 -2.92 -1.69 14.96
CA LEU A 160 -2.68 -2.10 13.55
C LEU A 160 -3.63 -1.45 12.53
N LEU A 161 -4.83 -1.03 12.96
CA LEU A 161 -5.76 -0.30 12.10
C LEU A 161 -5.15 1.04 11.63
N THR A 162 -4.43 1.76 12.50
CA THR A 162 -3.75 3.02 12.16
C THR A 162 -2.69 2.79 11.09
N PHE A 163 -1.90 1.72 11.24
CA PHE A 163 -0.95 1.29 10.22
C PHE A 163 -1.64 1.07 8.88
N THR A 164 -2.73 0.28 8.88
CA THR A 164 -3.51 0.00 7.68
C THR A 164 -4.03 1.29 7.05
N VAL A 165 -4.64 2.19 7.81
CA VAL A 165 -5.21 3.44 7.30
C VAL A 165 -4.14 4.31 6.64
N ILE A 166 -2.98 4.52 7.28
CA ILE A 166 -1.93 5.39 6.74
C ILE A 166 -1.38 4.83 5.42
N VAL A 167 -1.01 3.54 5.40
CA VAL A 167 -0.47 2.90 4.20
C VAL A 167 -1.51 2.87 3.07
N THR A 168 -2.78 2.64 3.43
CA THR A 168 -3.89 2.59 2.48
C THR A 168 -4.21 3.96 1.89
N ILE A 169 -4.25 5.03 2.68
CA ILE A 169 -4.48 6.41 2.18
C ILE A 169 -3.42 6.78 1.14
N TYR A 170 -2.16 6.53 1.46
CA TYR A 170 -1.07 6.83 0.54
C TYR A 170 -1.22 6.05 -0.78
N HIS A 171 -1.50 4.75 -0.68
CA HIS A 171 -1.78 3.91 -1.83
C HIS A 171 -3.00 4.41 -2.65
N TYR A 172 -4.08 4.82 -2.00
CA TYR A 172 -5.29 5.32 -2.64
C TYR A 172 -5.05 6.59 -3.45
N ILE A 173 -4.22 7.52 -2.96
CA ILE A 173 -3.88 8.73 -3.71
C ILE A 173 -3.21 8.36 -5.03
N GLN A 174 -2.25 7.43 -5.01
CA GLN A 174 -1.58 6.95 -6.21
C GLN A 174 -2.56 6.25 -7.16
N TYR A 175 -3.44 5.41 -6.61
CA TYR A 175 -4.42 4.67 -7.39
C TYR A 175 -5.42 5.60 -8.08
N LEU A 176 -6.01 6.55 -7.34
CA LEU A 176 -6.95 7.54 -7.86
C LEU A 176 -6.32 8.38 -8.97
N ALA A 177 -5.05 8.77 -8.81
CA ALA A 177 -4.33 9.51 -9.85
C ALA A 177 -4.18 8.69 -11.15
N ILE A 178 -3.84 7.40 -11.05
CA ILE A 178 -3.68 6.53 -12.22
C ILE A 178 -5.02 6.23 -12.89
N VAL A 179 -6.06 5.94 -12.10
CA VAL A 179 -7.42 5.71 -12.62
C VAL A 179 -7.93 6.96 -13.34
N TRP A 180 -7.75 8.14 -12.74
CA TRP A 180 -8.12 9.39 -13.38
C TRP A 180 -7.33 9.61 -14.67
N PHE A 181 -6.01 9.44 -14.66
CA PHE A 181 -5.17 9.61 -15.84
C PHE A 181 -5.58 8.67 -16.98
N TYR A 182 -5.80 7.40 -16.67
CA TYR A 182 -6.33 6.39 -17.61
C TYR A 182 -7.69 6.83 -18.18
N ASN A 183 -8.63 7.22 -17.32
CA ASN A 183 -9.97 7.63 -17.76
C ASN A 183 -9.95 8.92 -18.57
N GLN A 184 -9.11 9.88 -18.21
CA GLN A 184 -8.95 11.14 -18.92
C GLN A 184 -8.40 10.90 -20.32
N ASN A 185 -7.41 10.02 -20.47
CA ASN A 185 -6.89 9.66 -21.79
C ASN A 185 -7.91 8.85 -22.59
N ARG A 186 -8.69 7.97 -21.96
CA ARG A 186 -9.67 7.14 -22.67
C ARG A 186 -10.90 7.93 -23.14
N TYR A 187 -11.41 8.83 -22.29
CA TYR A 187 -12.66 9.56 -22.54
C TYR A 187 -12.42 10.97 -23.09
N GLY A 188 -11.19 11.49 -23.04
CA GLY A 188 -10.85 12.86 -23.43
C GLY A 188 -10.35 13.02 -24.87
N GLN A 189 -10.42 11.98 -25.71
CA GLN A 189 -9.93 12.02 -27.10
C GLN A 189 -10.86 12.81 -28.04
N GLU A 190 -12.16 12.86 -27.75
CA GLU A 190 -13.16 13.54 -28.56
C GLU A 190 -13.63 14.86 -27.92
N THR A 191 -14.47 15.62 -28.62
CA THR A 191 -15.13 16.80 -28.05
C THR A 191 -15.97 16.40 -26.83
N PRO A 192 -16.12 17.27 -25.81
CA PRO A 192 -16.83 16.91 -24.58
C PRO A 192 -18.23 16.33 -24.79
N GLU A 193 -18.94 16.83 -25.80
CA GLU A 193 -20.30 16.46 -26.19
C GLU A 193 -20.31 15.07 -26.83
N ALA A 194 -19.33 14.76 -27.69
CA ALA A 194 -19.16 13.44 -28.28
C ALA A 194 -18.76 12.41 -27.22
N SER A 195 -17.78 12.73 -26.37
CA SER A 195 -17.39 11.88 -25.24
C SER A 195 -18.53 11.62 -24.26
N LYS A 196 -19.35 12.63 -23.96
CA LYS A 196 -20.54 12.46 -23.11
C LYS A 196 -21.59 11.57 -23.77
N ARG A 197 -21.77 11.67 -25.09
CA ARG A 197 -22.69 10.78 -25.83
C ARG A 197 -22.22 9.32 -25.80
N THR A 198 -20.92 9.09 -25.89
CA THR A 198 -20.33 7.74 -25.97
C THR A 198 -20.15 7.09 -24.59
N PHE A 199 -19.70 7.84 -23.59
CA PHE A 199 -19.32 7.32 -22.26
C PHE A 199 -20.14 7.87 -21.09
N GLY A 200 -21.12 8.73 -21.36
CA GLY A 200 -22.06 9.24 -20.35
C GLY A 200 -21.39 10.02 -19.23
N PHE A 201 -21.82 9.74 -18.00
CA PHE A 201 -21.35 10.41 -16.80
C PHE A 201 -19.86 10.18 -16.52
N ALA A 202 -19.30 9.03 -16.94
CA ALA A 202 -17.87 8.72 -16.74
C ALA A 202 -16.95 9.70 -17.48
N ALA A 203 -17.35 10.14 -18.70
CA ALA A 203 -16.63 11.18 -19.43
C ALA A 203 -16.67 12.51 -18.66
N VAL A 204 -17.84 12.90 -18.16
CA VAL A 204 -17.99 14.15 -17.37
C VAL A 204 -17.08 14.11 -16.16
N LEU A 205 -17.12 13.01 -15.39
CA LEU A 205 -16.37 12.85 -14.16
C LEU A 205 -14.86 12.91 -14.36
N SER A 206 -14.37 12.35 -15.46
CA SER A 206 -12.94 12.18 -15.71
C SER A 206 -12.29 13.39 -16.37
N ARG A 207 -13.07 14.41 -16.77
CA ARG A 207 -12.56 15.63 -17.43
C ARG A 207 -11.59 16.43 -16.57
N ASN A 208 -11.82 16.47 -15.26
CA ASN A 208 -11.03 17.26 -14.32
C ASN A 208 -10.69 16.41 -13.08
N PHE A 209 -9.42 16.41 -12.69
CA PHE A 209 -8.96 15.69 -11.51
C PHE A 209 -9.69 16.12 -10.23
N LEU A 210 -9.96 17.41 -10.04
CA LEU A 210 -10.67 17.90 -8.86
C LEU A 210 -12.12 17.45 -8.80
N LEU A 211 -12.79 17.37 -9.96
CA LEU A 211 -14.16 16.84 -10.05
C LEU A 211 -14.17 15.34 -9.73
N TYR A 212 -13.25 14.58 -10.32
CA TYR A 212 -13.07 13.16 -10.05
C TYR A 212 -12.77 12.90 -8.56
N LEU A 213 -11.82 13.65 -7.98
CA LEU A 213 -11.43 13.51 -6.58
C LEU A 213 -12.56 13.91 -5.64
N GLY A 214 -13.24 15.03 -5.90
CA GLY A 214 -14.39 15.47 -5.11
C GLY A 214 -15.51 14.44 -5.11
N PHE A 215 -15.83 13.87 -6.28
CA PHE A 215 -16.79 12.79 -6.37
C PHE A 215 -16.33 11.53 -5.63
N ALA A 216 -15.06 11.12 -5.75
CA ALA A 216 -14.53 9.96 -5.03
C ALA A 216 -14.63 10.15 -3.51
N ILE A 217 -14.30 11.33 -3.00
CA ILE A 217 -14.43 11.68 -1.58
C ILE A 217 -15.89 11.60 -1.15
N VAL A 218 -16.82 12.20 -1.91
CA VAL A 218 -18.26 12.19 -1.59
C VAL A 218 -18.83 10.77 -1.67
N ALA A 219 -18.48 10.01 -2.69
CA ALA A 219 -18.96 8.64 -2.91
C ALA A 219 -18.50 7.66 -1.82
N VAL A 220 -17.37 7.92 -1.17
CA VAL A 220 -16.91 7.14 -0.01
C VAL A 220 -17.46 7.72 1.30
N SER A 221 -17.44 9.05 1.45
CA SER A 221 -17.80 9.71 2.71
C SER A 221 -19.30 9.61 2.99
N LEU A 222 -20.17 9.76 1.99
CA LEU A 222 -21.61 9.68 2.18
C LEU A 222 -22.05 8.30 2.69
N PRO A 223 -21.62 7.16 2.11
CA PRO A 223 -21.93 5.86 2.70
C PRO A 223 -21.31 5.68 4.07
N VAL A 224 -20.03 6.00 4.28
CA VAL A 224 -19.36 5.73 5.57
C VAL A 224 -19.94 6.58 6.69
N TRP A 225 -20.04 7.89 6.50
CA TRP A 225 -20.55 8.82 7.51
C TRP A 225 -22.07 8.82 7.56
N GLY A 226 -22.74 8.81 6.41
CA GLY A 226 -24.20 8.80 6.36
C GLY A 226 -24.78 7.52 6.93
N LEU A 227 -24.28 6.34 6.53
CA LEU A 227 -24.70 5.07 7.15
C LEU A 227 -24.27 5.05 8.61
N GLY A 228 -23.03 5.45 8.92
CA GLY A 228 -22.51 5.48 10.29
C GLY A 228 -23.35 6.33 11.25
N CYS A 229 -23.83 7.48 10.80
CA CYS A 229 -24.78 8.33 11.53
C CYS A 229 -26.16 7.67 11.63
N LEU A 230 -26.68 7.11 10.52
CA LEU A 230 -27.96 6.42 10.51
C LEU A 230 -28.01 5.25 11.51
N ILE A 231 -26.90 4.53 11.66
CA ILE A 231 -26.76 3.41 12.61
C ILE A 231 -26.18 3.84 13.96
N ASN A 232 -26.06 5.16 14.19
CA ASN A 232 -25.71 5.74 15.47
C ASN A 232 -24.34 5.26 16.01
N ARG A 233 -23.39 5.03 15.09
CA ARG A 233 -22.00 4.58 15.36
C ARG A 233 -20.98 5.72 15.29
N ILE A 234 -21.38 6.87 14.76
CA ILE A 234 -20.53 8.05 14.64
C ILE A 234 -20.88 9.02 15.78
N PRO A 235 -19.95 9.30 16.73
CA PRO A 235 -20.27 10.04 17.95
C PRO A 235 -20.87 11.43 17.74
N VAL A 236 -20.46 12.15 16.69
CA VAL A 236 -20.89 13.54 16.45
C VAL A 236 -22.36 13.68 16.05
N CYS A 237 -22.96 12.62 15.50
CA CYS A 237 -24.36 12.60 15.06
C CYS A 237 -25.18 11.58 15.86
N ALA A 238 -24.63 11.09 16.97
CA ALA A 238 -25.26 10.06 17.76
C ALA A 238 -26.33 10.64 18.68
N SER A 239 -27.58 10.20 18.55
CA SER A 239 -28.72 10.76 19.30
C SER A 239 -29.61 9.71 19.97
N GLY A 240 -29.07 8.55 20.33
CA GLY A 240 -29.84 7.45 20.92
C GLY A 240 -29.02 6.17 21.16
N PRO A 241 -29.66 5.00 21.31
CA PRO A 241 -28.96 3.72 21.37
C PRO A 241 -28.32 3.36 20.02
N VAL A 242 -27.14 2.76 20.07
CA VAL A 242 -26.41 2.32 18.89
C VAL A 242 -27.24 1.27 18.14
N TRP A 243 -27.38 1.39 16.82
CA TRP A 243 -28.15 0.41 16.07
C TRP A 243 -27.58 -1.01 16.26
N GLY A 244 -28.48 -1.94 16.57
CA GLY A 244 -28.14 -3.32 16.86
C GLY A 244 -27.94 -3.65 18.34
N THR A 245 -27.99 -2.69 19.28
CA THR A 245 -27.88 -3.01 20.72
C THR A 245 -29.14 -3.66 21.29
N GLU A 246 -30.30 -3.40 20.69
CA GLU A 246 -31.59 -3.96 21.10
C GLU A 246 -32.15 -4.98 20.09
N THR A 247 -31.34 -5.41 19.12
CA THR A 247 -31.73 -6.47 18.19
C THR A 247 -31.37 -7.86 18.75
N ILE A 248 -31.94 -8.92 18.18
CA ILE A 248 -31.59 -10.31 18.51
C ILE A 248 -30.07 -10.57 18.37
N LEU A 249 -29.42 -9.86 17.45
CA LEU A 249 -27.97 -9.90 17.25
C LEU A 249 -27.31 -8.81 18.11
N ASP A 250 -26.34 -9.19 18.93
CA ASP A 250 -25.60 -8.25 19.76
C ASP A 250 -24.64 -7.36 18.94
N THR A 251 -24.09 -6.33 19.59
CA THR A 251 -23.09 -5.41 19.02
C THR A 251 -21.91 -6.14 18.39
N THR A 252 -21.45 -7.23 19.01
CA THR A 252 -20.31 -8.03 18.55
C THR A 252 -20.61 -8.70 17.22
N THR A 253 -21.80 -9.29 17.09
CA THR A 253 -22.25 -9.97 15.87
C THR A 253 -22.39 -8.99 14.72
N TRP A 254 -22.91 -7.78 14.98
CA TRP A 254 -22.97 -6.72 13.97
C TRP A 254 -21.60 -6.27 13.47
N ILE A 255 -20.63 -6.09 14.37
CA ILE A 255 -19.25 -5.77 13.99
C ILE A 255 -18.65 -6.90 13.16
N ALA A 256 -18.84 -8.16 13.57
CA ALA A 256 -18.33 -9.31 12.83
C ALA A 256 -18.94 -9.38 11.42
N PHE A 257 -20.26 -9.20 11.28
CA PHE A 257 -20.93 -9.14 9.98
C PHE A 257 -20.36 -8.03 9.10
N TYR A 258 -20.23 -6.81 9.63
CA TYR A 258 -19.65 -5.69 8.88
C TYR A 258 -18.21 -5.97 8.43
N VAL A 259 -17.37 -6.51 9.32
CA VAL A 259 -15.99 -6.90 8.99
C VAL A 259 -15.97 -7.98 7.91
N ILE A 260 -16.81 -9.01 7.99
CA ILE A 260 -16.90 -10.07 6.97
C ILE A 260 -17.31 -9.48 5.62
N PHE A 261 -18.40 -8.71 5.60
CA PHE A 261 -18.96 -8.13 4.38
C PHE A 261 -17.95 -7.20 3.71
N THR A 262 -17.36 -6.28 4.47
CA THR A 262 -16.35 -5.34 3.95
C THR A 262 -15.05 -6.04 3.57
N SER A 263 -14.63 -7.09 4.28
CA SER A 263 -13.48 -7.91 3.88
C SER A 263 -13.72 -8.61 2.54
N GLY A 264 -14.96 -9.04 2.25
CA GLY A 264 -15.32 -9.60 0.95
C GLY A 264 -15.09 -8.61 -0.20
N PHE A 265 -15.58 -7.37 -0.06
CA PHE A 265 -15.32 -6.29 -1.04
C PHE A 265 -13.82 -5.98 -1.14
N GLN A 266 -13.12 -5.96 -0.01
CA GLN A 266 -11.67 -5.72 0.01
C GLN A 266 -10.91 -6.80 -0.78
N MET A 267 -11.15 -8.07 -0.46
CA MET A 267 -10.54 -9.20 -1.14
C MET A 267 -10.89 -9.24 -2.63
N HIS A 268 -12.14 -8.91 -2.99
CA HIS A 268 -12.57 -8.89 -4.39
C HIS A 268 -11.79 -7.84 -5.20
N HIS A 269 -11.59 -6.62 -4.69
CA HIS A 269 -10.78 -5.64 -5.41
C HIS A 269 -9.29 -6.03 -5.46
N TYR A 270 -8.74 -6.62 -4.38
CA TYR A 270 -7.37 -7.13 -4.39
C TYR A 270 -7.12 -8.15 -5.50
N LEU A 271 -8.15 -8.96 -5.81
CA LEU A 271 -8.15 -9.91 -6.90
C LEU A 271 -8.30 -9.20 -8.26
N LEU A 272 -9.32 -8.34 -8.40
CA LEU A 272 -9.65 -7.66 -9.66
C LEU A 272 -8.48 -6.84 -10.20
N ASP A 273 -7.78 -6.11 -9.33
CA ASP A 273 -6.62 -5.28 -9.66
C ASP A 273 -5.48 -6.07 -10.30
N GLN A 274 -5.37 -7.37 -9.98
CA GLN A 274 -4.39 -8.24 -10.59
C GLN A 274 -4.69 -8.50 -12.07
N TYR A 275 -5.92 -8.31 -12.53
CA TYR A 275 -6.36 -8.57 -13.91
C TYR A 275 -6.47 -7.29 -14.74
N ILE A 276 -6.99 -6.20 -14.18
CA ILE A 276 -7.25 -4.97 -14.94
C ILE A 276 -5.96 -4.21 -15.29
N TRP A 277 -4.95 -4.20 -14.42
CA TRP A 277 -3.72 -3.41 -14.63
C TRP A 277 -2.60 -4.25 -15.26
N ARG A 278 -2.85 -4.77 -16.47
CA ARG A 278 -1.87 -5.59 -17.23
C ARG A 278 -1.52 -5.00 -18.60
N PRO A 279 -0.72 -3.92 -18.67
CA PRO A 279 -0.33 -3.33 -19.94
C PRO A 279 0.41 -4.30 -20.89
N GLY A 280 1.05 -5.34 -20.36
CA GLY A 280 1.69 -6.37 -21.20
C GLY A 280 0.71 -7.29 -21.93
N LYS A 281 -0.59 -7.27 -21.61
CA LYS A 281 -1.62 -8.14 -22.20
C LYS A 281 -2.75 -7.38 -22.88
N ASP A 282 -2.77 -6.06 -22.74
CA ASP A 282 -3.86 -5.21 -23.25
C ASP A 282 -3.26 -4.00 -23.97
N ARG A 283 -3.40 -3.98 -25.30
CA ARG A 283 -2.89 -2.89 -26.15
C ARG A 283 -3.62 -1.58 -25.85
N ARG A 284 -4.96 -1.63 -25.70
CA ARG A 284 -5.76 -0.44 -25.44
C ARG A 284 -5.39 0.18 -24.09
N LEU A 285 -5.11 -0.65 -23.08
CA LEU A 285 -4.60 -0.16 -21.80
C LEU A 285 -3.24 0.54 -21.95
N ARG A 286 -2.34 0.08 -22.85
CA ARG A 286 -1.07 0.78 -23.11
C ARG A 286 -1.29 2.13 -23.77
N GLU A 287 -2.21 2.20 -24.74
CA GLU A 287 -2.60 3.45 -25.41
C GLU A 287 -3.19 4.44 -24.37
N ASP A 288 -4.17 4.00 -23.58
CA ASP A 288 -4.83 4.81 -22.55
C ASP A 288 -3.85 5.24 -21.43
N LEU A 289 -2.80 4.46 -21.14
CA LEU A 289 -1.73 4.83 -20.19
C LEU A 289 -0.54 5.57 -20.85
N LYS A 290 -0.60 5.80 -22.16
CA LYS A 290 0.46 6.47 -22.96
C LYS A 290 1.82 5.79 -22.77
N ILE A 291 1.87 4.46 -22.84
CA ILE A 291 3.09 3.66 -22.66
C ILE A 291 3.76 3.36 -24.01
N GLU A 292 3.03 3.43 -25.12
CA GLU A 292 3.56 3.28 -26.47
C GLU A 292 3.92 4.65 -27.08
N GLU A 293 5.22 4.88 -27.29
CA GLU A 293 5.85 5.25 -28.57
C GLU A 293 7.31 5.64 -28.34
N THR A 294 8.23 4.72 -28.66
CA THR A 294 9.59 4.97 -29.20
C THR A 294 10.28 3.61 -29.48
N GLY A 295 9.99 3.03 -30.66
CA GLY A 295 10.91 2.16 -31.40
C GLY A 295 11.39 0.84 -30.78
N ALA A 296 10.51 -0.16 -30.63
CA ALA A 296 10.94 -1.56 -30.60
C ALA A 296 10.41 -2.26 -31.88
N PRO A 297 11.28 -2.76 -32.77
CA PRO A 297 10.83 -3.51 -33.94
C PRO A 297 10.15 -4.82 -33.51
N ALA A 298 9.13 -5.19 -34.26
CA ALA A 298 8.39 -6.45 -34.17
C ALA A 298 9.30 -7.67 -34.42
#